data_AF-A0A644XHU1-F1
#
_entry.id   AF-A0A644XHU1-F1
#
_cell.length_a   1.000
_cell.length_b   1.000
_cell.length_c   1.000
_cell.angle_alpha   90.00
_cell.angle_beta   90.00
_cell.angle_gamma   90.00
#
_symmetry.space_group_name_H-M   'P 1'
#
loop_
_entity.id
_entity.type
_entity.pdbx_description
1 polymer ?
#
loop_
_entity_poly.entity_id
_entity_poly.type
_entity_poly.pdbx_seq_one_letter_code
_entity_poly.pdbx_strand_id
1 'polypeptide(L)'
;MNETKASFQLSLQALSEDKISEIKRVSSVYSKMAPAEAAGILAGMTDIMEISFIVYHMQPAASALVLSEMDAARAAEITKNLLS
;
A
#
# COMPACT_ATOMS: atom_id res chain seq x y z
N MET A 1 -2.50 25.97 -9.49
CA MET A 1 -2.25 25.35 -8.17
C MET A 1 -1.44 24.10 -8.43
N ASN A 2 -0.16 24.10 -8.08
CA ASN A 2 0.69 22.92 -8.22
C ASN A 2 0.48 22.11 -6.94
N GLU A 3 -0.46 21.16 -6.95
CA GLU A 3 -0.66 20.26 -5.82
C GLU A 3 0.64 19.50 -5.59
N THR A 4 1.30 19.80 -4.48
CA THR A 4 2.49 19.09 -4.04
C THR A 4 2.08 17.65 -3.73
N LYS A 5 2.17 16.75 -4.73
CA LYS A 5 2.27 15.32 -4.45
C LYS A 5 3.58 15.15 -3.68
N ALA A 6 3.49 15.05 -2.37
CA ALA A 6 4.62 14.62 -1.57
C ALA A 6 5.07 13.26 -2.11
N SER A 7 6.37 13.08 -2.33
CA SER A 7 6.90 11.76 -2.70
C SER A 7 6.52 10.75 -1.63
N PHE A 8 6.31 9.50 -2.04
CA PHE A 8 5.94 8.43 -1.12
C PHE A 8 6.95 8.30 0.02
N GLN A 9 8.24 8.46 -0.30
CA GLN A 9 9.29 8.41 0.70
C GLN A 9 9.19 9.54 1.73
N LEU A 10 8.84 10.77 1.32
CA LEU A 10 8.63 11.89 2.25
C LEU A 10 7.40 11.67 3.12
N SER A 11 6.30 11.17 2.53
CA SER A 11 5.11 10.83 3.30
C SER A 11 5.36 9.71 4.30
N LEU A 12 6.15 8.69 3.94
CA LEU A 12 6.54 7.61 4.84
C LEU A 12 7.41 8.13 6.00
N GLN A 13 8.35 9.04 5.72
CA GLN A 13 9.22 9.65 6.73
C GLN A 13 8.47 10.59 7.69
N ALA A 14 7.34 11.14 7.27
CA ALA A 14 6.51 12.02 8.09
C ALA A 14 5.58 11.25 9.06
N LEU A 15 5.47 9.92 8.94
CA LEU A 15 4.65 9.11 9.83
C LEU A 15 5.28 9.00 11.23
N SER A 16 4.44 8.99 12.26
CA SER A 16 4.87 8.66 13.62
C SER A 16 5.27 7.18 13.73
N GLU A 17 6.10 6.86 14.72
CA GLU A 17 6.51 5.48 15.00
C GLU A 17 5.30 4.56 15.30
N ASP A 18 4.30 5.09 16.00
CA ASP A 18 3.04 4.38 16.28
C ASP A 18 2.29 4.05 14.99
N LYS A 19 2.18 5.02 14.06
CA LYS A 19 1.51 4.79 12.79
C LYS A 19 2.28 3.80 11.91
N ILE A 20 3.61 3.88 11.90
CA ILE A 20 4.46 2.89 11.21
C ILE A 20 4.23 1.48 11.79
N SER A 21 4.15 1.37 13.11
CA SER A 21 3.91 0.10 13.80
C SER A 21 2.53 -0.47 13.49
N GLU A 22 1.50 0.38 13.44
CA GLU A 22 0.15 0.00 13.02
C GLU A 22 0.14 -0.51 11.57
N ILE A 23 0.74 0.23 10.64
CA ILE A 23 0.81 -0.16 9.23
C ILE A 23 1.52 -1.50 9.08
N LYS A 24 2.70 -1.68 9.72
CA LYS A 24 3.43 -2.95 9.67
C LYS A 24 2.60 -4.13 10.19
N ARG A 25 1.82 -3.91 11.26
CA ARG A 25 0.92 -4.94 11.79
C ARG A 25 -0.16 -5.30 10.77
N VAL A 26 -0.80 -4.30 10.16
CA VAL A 26 -1.83 -4.50 9.14
C VAL A 26 -1.25 -5.17 7.88
N SER A 27 -0.09 -4.74 7.40
CA SER A 27 0.64 -5.38 6.30
C SER A 27 0.96 -6.84 6.58
N SER A 28 1.34 -7.18 7.83
CA SER A 28 1.60 -8.56 8.22
C SER A 28 0.34 -9.43 8.19
N VAL A 29 -0.82 -8.87 8.54
CA VAL A 29 -2.12 -9.57 8.44
C VAL A 29 -2.42 -9.87 6.98
N TYR A 30 -2.40 -8.85 6.11
CA TYR A 30 -2.71 -9.06 4.70
C TYR A 30 -1.67 -9.91 3.96
N SER A 31 -0.39 -9.90 4.39
CA SER A 31 0.64 -10.80 3.83
C SER A 31 0.35 -12.28 4.05
N LYS A 32 -0.47 -12.62 5.05
CA LYS A 32 -0.85 -14.01 5.40
C LYS A 32 -2.23 -14.39 4.87
N MET A 33 -2.96 -13.44 4.32
CA MET A 33 -4.30 -13.64 3.79
C MET A 33 -4.22 -14.21 2.36
N ALA A 34 -5.30 -14.83 1.89
CA ALA A 34 -5.40 -15.19 0.48
C ALA A 34 -5.26 -13.92 -0.39
N PRO A 35 -4.42 -13.92 -1.45
CA PRO A 35 -4.13 -12.71 -2.22
C PRO A 35 -5.38 -12.01 -2.79
N ALA A 36 -6.34 -12.77 -3.33
CA ALA A 36 -7.57 -12.22 -3.89
C ALA A 36 -8.46 -11.54 -2.83
N GLU A 37 -8.53 -12.09 -1.62
CA GLU A 37 -9.29 -11.48 -0.52
C GLU A 37 -8.64 -10.18 -0.04
N ALA A 38 -7.31 -10.19 0.14
CA ALA A 38 -6.56 -8.99 0.50
C ALA A 38 -6.69 -7.90 -0.57
N ALA A 39 -6.59 -8.25 -1.86
CA ALA A 39 -6.79 -7.34 -2.98
C ALA A 39 -8.20 -6.72 -2.95
N GLY A 40 -9.24 -7.53 -2.72
CA GLY A 40 -10.63 -7.05 -2.60
C GLY A 40 -10.84 -6.08 -1.43
N ILE A 41 -10.26 -6.37 -0.26
CA ILE A 41 -10.35 -5.49 0.91
C ILE A 41 -9.61 -4.17 0.65
N LEU A 42 -8.37 -4.24 0.15
CA LEU A 42 -7.57 -3.04 -0.16
C LEU A 42 -8.20 -2.20 -1.27
N ALA A 43 -8.88 -2.81 -2.24
CA ALA A 43 -9.62 -2.10 -3.28
C ALA A 43 -10.80 -1.29 -2.70
N GLY A 44 -11.36 -1.70 -1.55
CA GLY A 44 -12.39 -0.97 -0.83
C GLY A 44 -11.88 0.28 -0.08
N MET A 45 -10.56 0.45 0.04
CA MET A 45 -9.97 1.63 0.67
C MET A 45 -9.91 2.80 -0.32
N THR A 46 -10.23 4.01 0.15
CA THR A 46 -10.21 5.22 -0.67
C THR A 46 -8.83 5.86 -0.76
N ASP A 47 -8.06 5.84 0.34
CA ASP A 47 -6.75 6.47 0.42
C ASP A 47 -5.67 5.60 -0.24
N ILE A 48 -5.23 6.01 -1.43
CA ILE A 48 -4.20 5.31 -2.19
C ILE A 48 -2.83 5.34 -1.52
N MET A 49 -2.52 6.37 -0.74
CA MET A 49 -1.25 6.48 -0.02
C MET A 49 -1.21 5.47 1.13
N GLU A 50 -2.32 5.32 1.86
CA GLU A 50 -2.41 4.31 2.93
C GLU A 50 -2.30 2.89 2.37
N ILE A 51 -2.97 2.59 1.25
CA ILE A 51 -2.80 1.31 0.55
C ILE A 51 -1.34 1.10 0.15
N SER A 52 -0.68 2.13 -0.36
CA SER A 52 0.72 2.07 -0.78
C SER A 52 1.64 1.76 0.40
N PHE A 53 1.43 2.35 1.58
CA PHE A 53 2.19 2.01 2.78
C PHE A 53 1.97 0.57 3.23
N ILE A 54 0.72 0.09 3.16
CA ILE A 54 0.40 -1.29 3.52
C ILE A 54 1.13 -2.25 2.58
N VAL A 55 1.01 -2.04 1.26
CA VAL A 55 1.66 -2.86 0.23
C VAL A 55 3.18 -2.80 0.34
N TYR A 56 3.76 -1.64 0.63
CA TYR A 56 5.20 -1.46 0.83
C TYR A 56 5.75 -2.28 2.00
N HIS A 57 5.00 -2.38 3.10
CA HIS A 57 5.42 -3.10 4.30
C HIS A 57 5.03 -4.59 4.31
N MET A 58 4.39 -5.10 3.26
CA MET A 58 4.17 -6.54 3.08
C MET A 58 5.47 -7.29 2.75
N GLN A 59 5.45 -8.62 2.90
CA GLN A 59 6.50 -9.45 2.33
C GLN A 59 6.49 -9.30 0.79
N PRO A 60 7.65 -9.15 0.10
CA PRO A 60 7.69 -8.86 -1.33
C PRO A 60 6.92 -9.83 -2.23
N ALA A 61 6.96 -11.13 -1.91
CA ALA A 61 6.20 -12.13 -2.67
C ALA A 61 4.69 -11.98 -2.46
N ALA A 62 4.26 -11.65 -1.23
CA ALA A 62 2.85 -11.45 -0.92
C ALA A 62 2.30 -10.17 -1.57
N SER A 63 3.03 -9.06 -1.53
CA SER A 63 2.62 -7.83 -2.21
C SER A 63 2.51 -8.00 -3.72
N ALA A 64 3.45 -8.73 -4.35
CA ALA A 64 3.37 -9.03 -5.78
C ALA A 64 2.10 -9.82 -6.13
N LEU A 65 1.75 -10.83 -5.35
CA LEU A 65 0.53 -11.62 -5.54
C LEU A 65 -0.74 -10.78 -5.30
N VAL A 66 -0.75 -9.94 -4.27
CA VAL A 66 -1.90 -9.05 -4.01
C VAL A 66 -2.07 -8.04 -5.16
N LEU A 67 -0.99 -7.44 -5.64
CA LEU A 67 -1.03 -6.50 -6.77
C LEU A 67 -1.50 -7.19 -8.06
N SER A 68 -1.17 -8.46 -8.29
CA SER A 68 -1.64 -9.20 -9.47
C SER A 68 -3.14 -9.51 -9.44
N GLU A 69 -3.74 -9.58 -8.26
CA GLU A 69 -5.19 -9.80 -8.07
C GLU A 69 -6.01 -8.51 -8.06
N MET A 70 -5.36 -7.34 -8.06
CA MET A 70 -6.02 -6.04 -8.13
C MET A 70 -6.42 -5.66 -9.57
N ASP A 71 -7.40 -4.76 -9.70
CA ASP A 71 -7.65 -4.08 -10.96
C ASP A 71 -6.37 -3.40 -11.48
N ALA A 72 -6.10 -3.52 -12.78
CA ALA A 72 -4.85 -3.08 -13.39
C ALA A 72 -4.61 -1.57 -13.22
N ALA A 73 -5.66 -0.74 -13.28
CA ALA A 73 -5.51 0.70 -13.08
C ALA A 73 -5.13 1.01 -11.64
N ARG A 74 -5.74 0.30 -10.67
CA ARG A 74 -5.43 0.45 -9.25
C ARG A 74 -4.01 -0.02 -8.91
N ALA A 75 -3.60 -1.17 -9.42
CA ALA A 75 -2.23 -1.68 -9.23
C ALA A 75 -1.18 -0.73 -9.83
N ALA A 76 -1.47 -0.15 -10.99
CA ALA A 76 -0.59 0.85 -11.62
C ALA A 76 -0.49 2.15 -10.79
N GLU A 77 -1.59 2.58 -10.18
CA GLU A 77 -1.62 3.76 -9.31
C GLU A 77 -0.74 3.56 -8.06
N ILE A 78 -0.90 2.42 -7.38
CA ILE A 78 -0.07 2.04 -6.22
C ILE A 78 1.41 1.99 -6.63
N THR A 79 1.72 1.31 -7.74
CA THR A 79 3.08 1.18 -8.25
C THR A 79 3.70 2.55 -8.53
N LYS A 80 2.95 3.50 -9.10
CA LYS A 80 3.42 4.87 -9.31
C LYS A 80 3.76 5.58 -8.01
N ASN A 81 2.95 5.41 -6.97
CA ASN A 81 3.26 5.99 -5.66
C ASN A 81 4.54 5.40 -5.08
N LEU A 82 4.72 4.07 -5.11
CA LEU A 82 5.93 3.41 -4.58
C LEU A 82 7.23 3.86 -5.26
N LEU A 83 7.14 4.42 -6.47
CA LEU A 83 8.26 4.95 -7.24
C LEU A 83 8.46 6.47 -7.08
N SER A 84 7.54 7.16 -6.40
CA SER A 84 7.54 8.63 -6.23
C SER A 84 8.35 9.08 -5.03
#